data_AF-A0A7X3D364-F1
#
_entry.id   AF-A0A7X3D364-F1
#
_cell.length_a   1.000
_cell.length_b   1.000
_cell.length_c   1.000
_cell.angle_alpha   90.00
_cell.angle_beta   90.00
_cell.angle_gamma   90.00
#
_symmetry.space_group_name_H-M   'P 1'
#
loop_
_entity.id
_entity.type
_entity.pdbx_description
1 polymer ?
#
loop_
_entity_poly.entity_id
_entity_poly.type
_entity_poly.pdbx_seq_one_letter_code
_entity_poly.pdbx_strand_id
1 'polypeptide(L)'
;MSAKPSEFFKTLSIIHLALVGGILAFGIFKFVNNGTFVANADPDDIFIYVIPVVAAFCYFMSQFMFKKQLQAIKREDNLSLKMSKYQAASIIKYVFIEAPAFLAIIAYGFNGNALFLVIAIFLLVYLFMQKPSQRKFLEEAPLTIEDKKEFKNSNR
;
A
#
# COMPACT_ATOMS: atom_id res chain seq x y z
N MET A 1 -12.74 -7.54 24.17
CA MET A 1 -12.16 -8.78 23.62
C MET A 1 -10.76 -8.43 23.13
N SER A 2 -9.70 -8.81 23.85
CA SER A 2 -8.33 -8.44 23.49
C SER A 2 -7.93 -9.19 22.21
N ALA A 3 -7.75 -8.47 21.10
CA ALA A 3 -7.33 -9.07 19.84
C ALA A 3 -5.89 -9.58 19.98
N LYS A 4 -5.68 -10.89 19.81
CA LYS A 4 -4.33 -11.48 19.85
C LYS A 4 -3.45 -10.82 18.78
N PRO A 5 -2.21 -10.42 19.11
CA PRO A 5 -1.31 -9.80 18.14
C PRO A 5 -1.10 -10.61 16.86
N SER A 6 -1.04 -11.94 16.96
CA SER A 6 -0.89 -12.84 15.81
C SER A 6 -2.04 -12.73 14.81
N GLU A 7 -3.29 -12.73 15.29
CA GLU A 7 -4.48 -12.60 14.45
C GLU A 7 -4.53 -11.24 13.74
N PHE A 8 -4.16 -10.18 14.45
CA PHE A 8 -4.07 -8.83 13.87
C PHE A 8 -3.12 -8.76 12.66
N PHE A 9 -1.88 -9.24 12.80
CA PHE A 9 -0.94 -9.22 11.68
C PHE A 9 -1.32 -10.18 10.56
N LYS A 10 -2.00 -11.29 10.90
CA LYS A 10 -2.56 -12.21 9.90
C LYS A 10 -3.60 -11.50 9.05
N THR A 11 -4.57 -10.83 9.66
CA THR A 11 -5.59 -10.04 8.93
C THR A 11 -4.96 -8.96 8.06
N LEU A 12 -4.03 -8.16 8.61
CA LEU A 12 -3.38 -7.09 7.86
C LEU A 12 -2.53 -7.64 6.70
N SER A 13 -1.90 -8.82 6.87
CA SER A 13 -1.14 -9.49 5.81
C SER A 13 -2.04 -10.03 4.71
N ILE A 14 -3.20 -10.60 5.05
CA ILE A 14 -4.19 -11.09 4.07
C ILE A 14 -4.69 -9.92 3.22
N ILE A 15 -5.06 -8.79 3.86
CA ILE A 15 -5.48 -7.58 3.14
C ILE A 15 -4.36 -7.12 2.21
N HIS A 16 -3.14 -6.95 2.73
CA HIS A 16 -2.00 -6.51 1.93
C HIS A 16 -1.73 -7.42 0.72
N LEU A 17 -1.75 -8.73 0.91
CA LEU A 17 -1.57 -9.71 -0.17
C LEU A 17 -2.70 -9.67 -1.19
N ALA A 18 -3.95 -9.43 -0.77
CA ALA A 18 -5.07 -9.27 -1.68
C ALA A 18 -4.91 -8.04 -2.59
N LEU A 19 -4.45 -6.91 -2.04
CA LEU A 19 -4.20 -5.69 -2.82
C LEU A 19 -3.05 -5.91 -3.84
N VAL A 20 -1.94 -6.48 -3.39
CA VAL A 20 -0.81 -6.84 -4.27
C VAL A 20 -1.25 -7.82 -5.35
N GLY A 21 -1.99 -8.87 -4.96
CA GLY A 21 -2.51 -9.89 -5.87
C GLY A 21 -3.49 -9.32 -6.89
N GLY A 22 -4.34 -8.37 -6.49
CA GLY A 22 -5.27 -7.67 -7.38
C GLY A 22 -4.56 -6.89 -8.48
N ILE A 23 -3.56 -6.08 -8.12
CA ILE A 23 -2.74 -5.33 -9.09
C ILE A 23 -2.01 -6.29 -10.03
N LEU A 24 -1.39 -7.35 -9.49
CA LEU A 24 -0.64 -8.32 -10.27
C LEU A 24 -1.54 -9.07 -11.26
N ALA A 25 -2.68 -9.60 -10.80
CA ALA A 25 -3.62 -10.35 -11.62
C ALA A 25 -4.21 -9.46 -12.73
N PHE A 26 -4.62 -8.23 -12.40
CA PHE A 26 -5.15 -7.29 -13.38
C PHE A 26 -4.09 -6.83 -14.38
N GLY A 27 -2.87 -6.59 -13.91
CA GLY A 27 -1.72 -6.27 -14.76
C GLY A 27 -1.41 -7.38 -15.76
N ILE A 28 -1.35 -8.64 -15.32
CA ILE A 28 -1.14 -9.81 -16.19
C ILE A 28 -2.30 -9.94 -17.19
N PHE A 29 -3.55 -9.82 -16.71
CA PHE A 29 -4.72 -9.90 -17.58
C PHE A 29 -4.65 -8.84 -18.69
N LYS A 30 -4.38 -7.58 -18.34
CA LYS A 30 -4.25 -6.51 -19.33
C LYS A 30 -3.03 -6.73 -20.23
N PHE A 31 -1.89 -7.18 -19.72
CA PHE A 31 -0.71 -7.46 -20.53
C PHE A 31 -0.96 -8.52 -21.60
N VAL A 32 -1.59 -9.65 -21.26
CA VAL A 32 -1.87 -10.75 -22.19
C VAL A 32 -2.94 -10.37 -23.23
N ASN A 33 -3.94 -9.57 -22.84
CA ASN A 33 -5.01 -9.15 -23.75
C ASN A 33 -4.67 -7.91 -24.58
N ASN A 34 -3.58 -7.19 -24.26
CA ASN A 34 -3.17 -6.04 -25.05
C ASN A 34 -2.38 -6.53 -26.27
N GLY A 35 -2.94 -6.35 -27.46
CA GLY A 35 -2.29 -6.73 -28.72
C GLY A 35 -1.20 -5.76 -29.18
N THR A 36 -0.97 -4.67 -28.44
CA THR A 36 -0.02 -3.62 -28.81
C THR A 36 0.90 -3.29 -27.63
N PHE A 37 2.19 -3.21 -27.92
CA PHE A 37 3.22 -2.78 -26.99
C PHE A 37 4.03 -1.68 -27.66
N VAL A 38 3.87 -0.46 -27.17
CA VAL A 38 4.48 0.74 -27.74
C VAL A 38 5.50 1.28 -26.75
N ALA A 39 6.77 1.30 -27.16
CA ALA A 39 7.85 1.83 -26.33
C ALA A 39 8.05 3.35 -26.48
N ASN A 40 7.50 3.95 -27.55
CA ASN A 40 7.64 5.37 -27.80
C ASN A 40 6.55 6.17 -27.07
N ALA A 41 6.94 7.30 -26.50
CA ALA A 41 6.01 8.27 -25.95
C ALA A 41 5.42 9.10 -27.09
N ASP A 42 4.09 9.16 -27.18
CA ASP A 42 3.37 10.11 -28.03
C ASP A 42 3.17 11.42 -27.24
N PRO A 43 3.82 12.53 -27.64
CA PRO A 43 3.69 13.80 -26.94
C PRO A 43 2.26 14.36 -26.90
N ASP A 44 1.39 13.93 -27.82
CA ASP A 44 -0.01 14.37 -27.87
C ASP A 44 -0.88 13.57 -26.86
N ASP A 45 -0.36 12.47 -26.31
CA ASP A 45 -1.03 11.70 -25.27
C ASP A 45 -0.86 12.35 -23.88
N ILE A 46 -1.91 13.05 -23.45
CA ILE A 46 -1.97 13.70 -22.15
C ILE A 46 -1.70 12.74 -20.97
N PHE A 47 -1.99 11.44 -21.11
CA PHE A 47 -1.79 10.46 -20.04
C PHE A 47 -0.30 10.28 -19.70
N ILE A 48 0.61 10.52 -20.64
CA ILE A 48 2.06 10.46 -20.42
C ILE A 48 2.51 11.48 -19.37
N TYR A 49 1.79 12.59 -19.22
CA TYR A 49 2.07 13.60 -18.21
C TYR A 49 1.25 13.39 -16.93
N VAL A 50 -0.03 13.07 -17.06
CA VAL A 50 -0.96 12.97 -15.92
C VAL A 50 -0.65 11.75 -15.04
N ILE A 51 -0.42 10.58 -15.64
CA ILE A 51 -0.24 9.33 -14.88
C ILE A 51 0.99 9.38 -13.97
N PRO A 52 2.19 9.82 -14.43
CA PRO A 52 3.35 9.95 -13.54
C PRO A 52 3.12 10.95 -12.41
N VAL A 53 2.48 12.09 -12.69
CA VAL A 53 2.21 13.14 -11.68
C VAL A 53 1.27 12.61 -10.61
N VAL A 54 0.18 11.93 -11.01
CA VAL A 54 -0.76 11.32 -10.07
C VAL A 54 -0.08 10.21 -9.26
N ALA A 55 0.70 9.34 -9.91
CA ALA A 55 1.44 8.28 -9.22
C ALA A 55 2.41 8.84 -8.19
N ALA A 56 3.18 9.87 -8.53
CA ALA A 56 4.10 10.55 -7.62
C ALA A 56 3.35 11.21 -6.45
N PHE A 57 2.29 11.96 -6.74
CA PHE A 57 1.46 12.60 -5.72
C PHE A 57 0.90 11.58 -4.73
N CYS A 58 0.28 10.52 -5.23
CA CYS A 58 -0.29 9.45 -4.42
C CYS A 58 0.77 8.70 -3.62
N TYR A 59 1.97 8.48 -4.17
CA TYR A 59 3.11 7.96 -3.43
C TYR A 59 3.45 8.81 -2.21
N PHE A 60 3.64 10.13 -2.37
CA PHE A 60 3.95 11.01 -1.25
C PHE A 60 2.78 11.11 -0.26
N MET A 61 1.55 11.17 -0.78
CA MET A 61 0.34 11.22 0.03
C MET A 61 0.18 9.98 0.91
N SER A 62 0.54 8.79 0.40
CA SER A 62 0.52 7.55 1.18
C SER A 62 1.33 7.65 2.47
N GLN A 63 2.53 8.23 2.39
CA GLN A 63 3.44 8.39 3.53
C GLN A 63 2.98 9.49 4.47
N PHE A 64 2.52 10.61 3.91
CA PHE A 64 2.01 11.72 4.69
C PHE A 64 0.77 11.30 5.51
N MET A 65 -0.21 10.64 4.87
CA MET A 65 -1.41 10.15 5.54
C MET A 65 -1.11 9.09 6.59
N PHE A 66 -0.18 8.18 6.31
CA PHE A 66 0.26 7.19 7.30
C PHE A 66 0.83 7.86 8.54
N LYS A 67 1.82 8.75 8.36
CA LYS A 67 2.45 9.48 9.47
C LYS A 67 1.43 10.32 10.24
N LYS A 68 0.54 11.03 9.54
CA LYS A 68 -0.52 11.84 10.16
C LYS A 68 -1.44 11.00 11.05
N GLN A 69 -1.84 9.81 10.59
CA GLN A 69 -2.69 8.92 11.38
C GLN A 69 -1.95 8.31 12.59
N LEU A 70 -0.67 7.97 12.44
CA LEU A 70 0.13 7.50 13.57
C LEU A 70 0.30 8.58 14.65
N GLN A 71 0.47 9.84 14.25
CA GLN A 71 0.54 10.97 15.19
C GLN A 71 -0.78 11.22 15.94
N ALA A 72 -1.91 10.79 15.38
CA ALA A 72 -3.22 10.88 16.03
C ALA A 72 -3.48 9.75 17.05
N ILE A 73 -2.59 8.76 17.15
CA ILE A 73 -2.67 7.72 18.18
C ILE A 73 -2.27 8.34 19.52
N LYS A 74 -3.16 8.25 20.52
CA LYS A 74 -2.91 8.84 21.82
C LYS A 74 -2.10 7.88 22.69
N ARG A 75 -1.25 8.44 23.54
CA ARG A 75 -0.43 7.66 24.49
C ARG A 75 -1.28 6.84 25.46
N GLU A 76 -2.42 7.40 25.87
CA GLU A 76 -3.41 6.80 26.78
C GLU A 76 -4.28 5.70 26.15
N ASP A 77 -4.24 5.54 24.83
CA ASP A 77 -4.95 4.45 24.17
C ASP A 77 -4.40 3.10 24.65
N ASN A 78 -5.27 2.13 24.88
CA ASN A 78 -4.82 0.76 25.16
C ASN A 78 -4.18 0.11 23.92
N LEU A 79 -3.38 -0.94 24.13
CA LEU A 79 -2.65 -1.62 23.06
C LEU A 79 -3.56 -2.07 21.91
N SER A 80 -4.73 -2.65 22.22
CA SER A 80 -5.70 -3.08 21.22
C SER A 80 -6.14 -1.93 20.31
N LEU A 81 -6.45 -0.75 20.87
CA LEU A 81 -6.87 0.41 20.10
C LEU A 81 -5.73 0.98 19.26
N LYS A 82 -4.50 1.01 19.80
CA LYS A 82 -3.31 1.41 19.05
C LYS A 82 -3.07 0.51 17.84
N MET A 83 -3.22 -0.80 18.01
CA MET A 83 -3.12 -1.78 16.93
C MET A 83 -4.20 -1.53 15.86
N SER A 84 -5.47 -1.39 16.25
CA SER A 84 -6.56 -1.10 15.29
C SER A 84 -6.32 0.20 14.52
N LYS A 85 -5.87 1.28 15.17
CA LYS A 85 -5.51 2.54 14.51
C LYS A 85 -4.35 2.38 13.54
N TYR A 86 -3.32 1.60 13.92
CA TYR A 86 -2.20 1.29 13.03
C TYR A 86 -2.66 0.51 11.79
N GLN A 87 -3.53 -0.49 11.94
CA GLN A 87 -4.10 -1.24 10.82
C GLN A 87 -4.86 -0.33 9.86
N ALA A 88 -5.72 0.55 10.38
CA ALA A 88 -6.44 1.52 9.55
C ALA A 88 -5.46 2.43 8.78
N ALA A 89 -4.42 2.94 9.45
CA ALA A 89 -3.38 3.74 8.83
C ALA A 89 -2.63 2.99 7.72
N SER A 90 -2.25 1.73 7.96
CA SER A 90 -1.59 0.88 6.97
C SER A 90 -2.48 0.61 5.76
N ILE A 91 -3.77 0.34 5.96
CA ILE A 91 -4.71 0.11 4.84
C ILE A 91 -4.82 1.36 3.97
N ILE A 92 -4.98 2.54 4.58
CA ILE A 92 -5.04 3.80 3.84
C ILE A 92 -3.75 4.02 3.05
N LYS A 93 -2.58 3.78 3.67
CA LYS A 93 -1.28 3.83 2.98
C LYS A 93 -1.24 2.93 1.75
N TYR A 94 -1.78 1.70 1.83
CA TYR A 94 -1.80 0.76 0.71
C TYR A 94 -2.72 1.21 -0.42
N VAL A 95 -3.92 1.69 -0.09
CA VAL A 95 -4.90 2.18 -1.09
C VAL A 95 -4.35 3.36 -1.89
N PHE A 96 -3.61 4.26 -1.26
CA PHE A 96 -2.94 5.35 -1.97
C PHE A 96 -1.88 4.88 -2.97
N ILE A 97 -1.35 3.67 -2.86
CA ILE A 97 -0.40 3.10 -3.83
C ILE A 97 -1.14 2.24 -4.87
N GLU A 98 -2.14 1.49 -4.44
CA GLU A 98 -2.94 0.62 -5.30
C GLU A 98 -3.74 1.40 -6.35
N ALA A 99 -4.41 2.49 -5.95
CA ALA A 99 -5.24 3.28 -6.84
C ALA A 99 -4.47 3.81 -8.09
N PRO A 100 -3.31 4.48 -7.96
CA PRO A 100 -2.54 4.89 -9.13
C PRO A 100 -1.94 3.71 -9.90
N ALA A 101 -1.67 2.57 -9.26
CA ALA A 101 -1.19 1.36 -9.96
C ALA A 101 -2.26 0.81 -10.90
N PHE A 102 -3.51 0.70 -10.44
CA PHE A 102 -4.64 0.33 -11.30
C PHE A 102 -4.86 1.35 -12.42
N LEU A 103 -4.79 2.64 -12.11
CA LEU A 103 -4.95 3.70 -13.11
C LEU A 103 -3.88 3.58 -14.22
N ALA A 104 -2.63 3.30 -13.85
CA ALA A 104 -1.55 3.09 -14.82
C ALA A 104 -1.79 1.82 -15.67
N ILE A 105 -2.27 0.71 -15.09
CA ILE A 105 -2.62 -0.49 -15.86
C ILE A 105 -3.79 -0.23 -16.83
N ILE A 106 -4.78 0.57 -16.42
CA ILE A 106 -5.89 0.98 -17.29
C ILE A 106 -5.36 1.81 -18.46
N ALA A 107 -4.50 2.81 -18.20
CA ALA A 107 -3.89 3.65 -19.23
C ALA A 107 -3.03 2.84 -20.23
N TYR A 108 -2.26 1.87 -19.74
CA TYR A 108 -1.55 0.90 -20.60
C TYR A 108 -2.50 0.22 -21.59
N GLY A 109 -3.69 -0.14 -21.13
CA GLY A 109 -4.69 -0.83 -21.94
C GLY A 109 -5.37 0.00 -23.03
N PHE A 110 -5.20 1.32 -23.06
CA PHE A 110 -5.72 2.15 -24.16
C PHE A 110 -4.74 2.25 -25.31
N ASN A 111 -3.46 2.54 -25.01
CA ASN A 111 -2.50 2.97 -26.03
C ASN A 111 -1.32 1.98 -26.16
N GLY A 112 -1.28 0.94 -25.33
CA GLY A 112 -0.17 -0.03 -25.30
C GLY A 112 1.14 0.54 -24.79
N ASN A 113 1.16 1.77 -24.25
CA ASN A 113 2.38 2.47 -23.89
C ASN A 113 3.07 1.84 -22.68
N ALA A 114 4.28 1.31 -22.91
CA ALA A 114 5.07 0.60 -21.92
C ALA A 114 5.38 1.43 -20.66
N LEU A 115 5.42 2.76 -20.76
CA LEU A 115 5.67 3.66 -19.62
C LEU A 115 4.65 3.44 -18.51
N PHE A 116 3.36 3.29 -18.84
CA PHE A 116 2.31 3.09 -17.84
C PHE A 116 2.45 1.73 -17.14
N LEU A 117 2.84 0.70 -17.87
CA LEU A 117 3.09 -0.62 -17.30
C LEU A 117 4.31 -0.59 -16.35
N VAL A 118 5.38 0.10 -16.73
CA VAL A 118 6.56 0.29 -15.87
C VAL A 118 6.18 1.00 -14.57
N ILE A 119 5.38 2.06 -14.62
CA ILE A 119 4.87 2.75 -13.42
C ILE A 119 4.06 1.80 -12.53
N ALA A 120 3.16 1.02 -13.13
CA ALA A 120 2.37 0.03 -12.38
C ALA A 120 3.27 -1.01 -11.68
N ILE A 121 4.31 -1.52 -12.36
CA ILE A 121 5.27 -2.46 -11.79
C ILE A 121 6.04 -1.82 -10.63
N PHE A 122 6.51 -0.58 -10.77
CA PHE A 122 7.18 0.14 -9.69
C PHE A 122 6.29 0.29 -8.45
N LEU A 123 5.02 0.69 -8.65
CA LEU A 123 4.06 0.82 -7.55
C LEU A 123 3.70 -0.53 -6.93
N LEU A 124 3.60 -1.60 -7.73
CA LEU A 124 3.38 -2.96 -7.25
C LEU A 124 4.54 -3.44 -6.38
N VAL A 125 5.78 -3.30 -6.84
CA VAL A 125 6.98 -3.67 -6.09
C VAL A 125 7.06 -2.84 -4.80
N TYR A 126 6.78 -1.54 -4.90
CA TYR A 126 6.74 -0.67 -3.73
C TYR A 126 5.69 -1.12 -2.71
N LEU A 127 4.46 -1.40 -3.14
CA LEU A 127 3.40 -1.91 -2.28
C LEU A 127 3.83 -3.24 -1.64
N PHE A 128 4.41 -4.16 -2.40
CA PHE A 128 4.92 -5.43 -1.89
C PHE A 128 5.97 -5.24 -0.76
N MET A 129 6.91 -4.31 -0.92
CA MET A 129 7.91 -3.97 0.11
C MET A 129 7.28 -3.39 1.39
N GLN A 130 6.07 -2.83 1.29
CA GLN A 130 5.31 -2.33 2.43
C GLN A 130 4.59 -3.42 3.25
N LYS A 131 4.88 -4.71 3.00
CA LYS A 131 4.34 -5.84 3.76
C LYS A 131 4.32 -5.57 5.28
N PRO A 132 3.18 -5.78 5.95
CA PRO A 132 3.07 -5.59 7.39
C PRO A 132 3.91 -6.61 8.15
N SER A 133 4.51 -6.19 9.26
CA SER A 133 5.24 -7.08 10.15
C SER A 133 5.18 -6.59 11.59
N GLN A 134 5.34 -7.51 12.54
CA GLN A 134 5.44 -7.18 13.96
C GLN A 134 6.57 -6.18 14.22
N ARG A 135 7.70 -6.36 13.53
CA ARG A 135 8.86 -5.46 13.63
C ARG A 135 8.52 -4.04 13.21
N LYS A 136 7.88 -3.85 12.05
CA LYS A 136 7.46 -2.52 11.57
C LYS A 136 6.51 -1.84 12.55
N PHE A 137 5.54 -2.58 13.09
CA PHE A 137 4.63 -2.03 14.10
C PHE A 137 5.37 -1.53 15.35
N LEU A 138 6.32 -2.32 15.87
CA LEU A 138 7.09 -1.94 17.07
C LEU A 138 8.03 -0.74 16.84
N GLU A 139 8.46 -0.53 15.60
CA GLU A 139 9.34 0.57 15.18
C GLU A 139 8.55 1.85 14.83
N GLU A 140 7.38 1.72 14.19
CA GLU A 140 6.62 2.83 13.62
C GLU A 140 5.50 3.34 14.55
N ALA A 141 4.84 2.46 15.31
CA ALA A 141 3.74 2.86 16.17
C ALA A 141 4.24 3.55 17.46
N PRO A 142 3.54 4.59 17.97
CA PRO A 142 3.92 5.29 19.19
C PRO A 142 3.55 4.48 20.44
N LEU A 143 4.35 3.45 20.74
CA LEU A 143 4.14 2.52 21.84
C LEU A 143 4.91 2.94 23.11
N THR A 144 4.28 2.80 24.27
CA THR A 144 4.92 2.94 25.58
C THR A 144 5.70 1.68 25.97
N ILE A 145 6.42 1.74 27.10
CA ILE A 145 7.17 0.59 27.62
C ILE A 145 6.19 -0.50 28.06
N GLU A 146 5.05 -0.11 28.63
CA GLU A 146 3.97 -0.99 29.07
C GLU A 146 3.36 -1.71 27.86
N ASP A 147 3.05 -0.98 26.77
CA ASP A 147 2.54 -1.57 25.52
C ASP A 147 3.47 -2.65 24.98
N LYS A 148 4.79 -2.39 24.97
CA LYS A 148 5.80 -3.35 24.47
C LYS A 148 5.87 -4.60 25.35
N LYS A 149 5.74 -4.46 26.66
CA LYS A 149 5.69 -5.59 27.60
C LYS A 149 4.42 -6.40 27.41
N GLU A 150 3.26 -5.74 27.31
CA GLU A 150 1.97 -6.38 27.05
C GLU A 150 2.00 -7.14 25.73
N PHE A 151 2.49 -6.51 24.65
CA PHE A 151 2.64 -7.13 23.33
C PHE A 151 3.49 -8.42 23.39
N LYS A 152 4.62 -8.39 24.10
CA LYS A 152 5.50 -9.57 24.25
C LYS A 152 4.83 -10.68 25.05
N ASN A 153 4.08 -10.33 26.10
CA ASN A 153 3.38 -11.30 26.95
C ASN A 153 2.19 -11.94 26.22
N SER A 154 1.46 -11.19 25.39
CA SER A 154 0.34 -11.69 24.59
C SER A 154 0.75 -12.53 23.37
N ASN A 155 2.03 -12.52 23.02
CA ASN A 155 2.60 -13.28 21.90
C ASN A 155 3.37 -14.53 22.36
N ARG A 156 3.38 -14.82 23.67
CA ARG A 156 3.78 -16.12 24.26
C ARG A 156 2.58 -17.06 24.30
#